data_AF-A0A835BJZ2-F1
#
_entry.id   AF-A0A835BJZ2-F1
#
_cell.length_a   1.000
_cell.length_b   1.000
_cell.length_c   1.000
_cell.angle_alpha   90.00
_cell.angle_beta   90.00
_cell.angle_gamma   90.00
#
_symmetry.space_group_name_H-M   'P 1'
#
loop_
_entity.id
_entity.type
_entity.pdbx_description
1 polymer ?
#
loop_
_entity_poly.entity_id
_entity_poly.type
_entity_poly.pdbx_seq_one_letter_code
_entity_poly.pdbx_strand_id
1 'polypeptide(L)'
;MGSSKLAAGALFLAVALLVATALPPSAATSRGEPTTSSPAPAPGPGAPQPAATSCMPWFMGMTPCMDFFTDADVKAPSGSCCKGLQALVDGEPICLCHAMNGDIDNLMPASTDFSRVADLPSTCGVALPVEALSECESESYMLFLRLASTA
;
A
#
# COMPACT_ATOMS: atom_id res chain seq x y z
N MET A 1 42.56 0.14 31.59
CA MET A 1 42.85 1.57 31.43
C MET A 1 43.45 1.77 30.04
N GLY A 2 42.76 2.46 29.14
CA GLY A 2 43.20 2.62 27.74
C GLY A 2 42.08 3.04 26.81
N SER A 3 41.49 4.21 27.07
CA SER A 3 40.53 4.89 26.20
C SER A 3 41.27 5.58 25.05
N SER A 4 40.67 5.59 23.84
CA SER A 4 40.67 6.67 22.81
C SER A 4 40.34 6.05 21.44
N LYS A 5 39.08 5.76 21.07
CA LYS A 5 38.13 6.67 20.39
C LYS A 5 38.80 7.82 19.64
N LEU A 6 38.94 7.71 18.32
CA LEU A 6 39.00 8.79 17.31
C LEU A 6 39.23 8.16 15.90
N ALA A 7 38.23 7.51 15.32
CA ALA A 7 38.30 7.08 13.92
C ALA A 7 36.98 7.20 13.14
N ALA A 8 35.88 7.58 13.80
CA ALA A 8 34.55 7.60 13.19
C ALA A 8 34.17 8.97 12.57
N GLY A 9 34.94 10.03 12.79
CA GLY A 9 34.54 11.40 12.39
C GLY A 9 34.93 11.81 10.97
N ALA A 10 35.89 11.14 10.34
CA ALA A 10 36.43 11.58 9.05
C ALA A 10 35.54 11.18 7.85
N LEU A 11 34.78 10.08 7.96
CA LEU A 11 33.95 9.59 6.86
C LEU A 11 32.69 10.44 6.64
N PHE A 12 32.12 11.00 7.72
CA PHE A 12 30.87 11.77 7.66
C PHE A 12 31.02 13.14 6.98
N LEU A 13 32.20 13.76 7.06
CA LEU A 13 32.45 15.07 6.41
C LEU A 13 32.58 14.98 4.89
N ALA A 14 32.98 13.83 4.35
CA ALA A 14 33.09 13.64 2.90
C ALA A 14 31.71 13.55 2.21
N VAL A 15 30.69 12.99 2.91
CA VAL A 15 29.34 12.83 2.35
C VAL A 15 28.58 14.16 2.28
N ALA A 16 28.82 15.06 3.25
CA ALA A 16 28.17 16.37 3.28
C ALA A 16 28.60 17.29 2.11
N LEU A 17 29.83 17.14 1.60
CA LEU A 17 30.33 18.00 0.51
C LEU A 17 29.74 17.63 -0.86
N LEU A 18 29.26 16.40 -1.05
CA LEU A 18 28.68 15.94 -2.32
C LEU A 18 27.25 16.45 -2.56
N VAL A 19 26.55 16.94 -1.52
CA VAL A 19 25.15 17.40 -1.60
C VAL A 19 25.03 18.89 -2.02
N ALA A 20 26.14 19.62 -2.15
CA ALA A 20 26.10 21.08 -2.30
C ALA A 20 26.28 21.64 -3.74
N THR A 21 26.40 20.83 -4.79
CA THR A 21 26.79 21.34 -6.13
C THR A 21 25.79 21.17 -7.27
N ALA A 22 24.50 20.92 -7.01
CA ALA A 22 23.50 20.88 -8.09
C ALA A 22 22.16 21.54 -7.72
N LEU A 23 22.16 22.87 -7.54
CA LEU A 23 20.94 23.66 -7.74
C LEU A 23 21.11 24.53 -9.00
N PRO A 24 20.27 24.35 -10.04
CA PRO A 24 20.20 25.30 -11.14
C PRO A 24 19.50 26.60 -10.71
N PRO A 25 19.89 27.77 -11.26
CA PRO A 25 19.24 29.04 -10.97
C PRO A 25 17.96 29.17 -11.79
N SER A 26 16.79 29.16 -11.14
CA SER A 26 15.55 29.58 -11.79
C SER A 26 15.16 30.97 -11.32
N ALA A 27 15.47 31.96 -12.15
CA ALA A 27 15.05 33.34 -12.00
C ALA A 27 13.60 33.51 -12.50
N ALA A 28 12.79 34.15 -11.63
CA ALA A 28 11.73 35.13 -11.86
C ALA A 28 10.62 34.95 -12.93
N THR A 29 9.40 35.33 -12.48
CA THR A 29 8.24 35.86 -13.25
C THR A 29 7.39 34.82 -14.00
N SER A 30 6.05 34.83 -14.03
CA SER A 30 5.05 35.88 -13.81
C SER A 30 3.67 35.25 -13.52
N ARG A 31 2.83 36.00 -12.83
CA ARG A 31 1.38 35.79 -12.63
C ARG A 31 0.63 35.85 -13.96
N GLY A 32 -0.23 34.87 -14.21
CA GLY A 32 -1.19 34.88 -15.31
C GLY A 32 -2.04 33.61 -15.34
N GLU A 33 -3.19 33.65 -14.68
CA GLU A 33 -4.31 32.73 -14.96
C GLU A 33 -4.98 33.22 -16.25
N PRO A 34 -5.33 32.31 -17.18
CA PRO A 34 -6.76 32.15 -17.43
C PRO A 34 -7.20 30.68 -17.62
N THR A 35 -8.45 30.45 -17.23
CA THR A 35 -9.26 29.24 -17.42
C THR A 35 -9.20 28.66 -18.84
N THR A 36 -8.99 27.34 -18.97
CA THR A 36 -9.62 26.46 -19.97
C THR A 36 -9.39 25.00 -19.62
N SER A 37 -10.48 24.24 -19.66
CA SER A 37 -10.64 22.79 -19.50
C SER A 37 -9.48 21.96 -20.07
N SER A 38 -8.87 21.08 -19.27
CA SER A 38 -7.96 20.05 -19.78
C SER A 38 -8.09 18.75 -18.97
N PRO A 39 -8.05 17.56 -19.62
CA PRO A 39 -8.24 16.28 -18.96
C PRO A 39 -7.12 16.01 -17.95
N ALA A 40 -7.46 15.28 -16.88
CA ALA A 40 -6.53 14.85 -15.85
C ALA A 40 -5.24 14.26 -16.47
N PRO A 41 -4.05 14.56 -15.91
CA PRO A 41 -2.82 13.96 -16.37
C PRO A 41 -2.88 12.44 -16.16
N ALA A 42 -2.57 11.68 -17.21
CA ALA A 42 -2.30 10.26 -17.10
C ALA A 42 -1.19 10.03 -16.04
N PRO A 43 -1.22 8.92 -15.29
CA PRO A 43 -0.12 8.58 -14.40
C PRO A 43 1.15 8.44 -15.24
N GLY A 44 2.14 9.32 -15.01
CA GLY A 44 3.49 9.07 -15.49
C GLY A 44 4.03 7.79 -14.85
N PRO A 45 5.15 7.23 -15.37
CA PRO A 45 5.82 6.11 -14.71
C PRO A 45 6.32 6.60 -13.35
N GLY A 46 5.50 6.40 -12.31
CA GLY A 46 5.84 6.71 -10.93
C GLY A 46 7.03 5.85 -10.52
N ALA A 47 7.86 6.41 -9.64
CA ALA A 47 8.85 5.61 -8.92
C ALA A 47 8.18 4.33 -8.35
N PRO A 48 8.90 3.20 -8.22
CA PRO A 48 8.34 1.99 -7.64
C PRO A 48 7.68 2.32 -6.31
N GLN A 49 6.34 2.28 -6.28
CA GLN A 49 5.60 2.46 -5.05
C GLN A 49 5.65 1.13 -4.30
N PRO A 50 5.75 1.17 -2.96
CA PRO A 50 5.54 -0.01 -2.14
C PRO A 50 4.27 -0.73 -2.59
N ALA A 51 4.31 -2.04 -2.77
CA ALA A 51 3.14 -2.81 -3.21
C ALA A 51 1.94 -2.59 -2.28
N ALA A 52 2.18 -2.39 -0.97
CA ALA A 52 1.16 -1.99 0.00
C ALA A 52 0.53 -0.61 -0.29
N THR A 53 1.31 0.35 -0.82
CA THR A 53 0.81 1.66 -1.24
C THR A 53 -0.03 1.57 -2.52
N SER A 54 0.35 0.70 -3.46
CA SER A 54 -0.49 0.42 -4.65
C SER A 54 -1.76 -0.37 -4.32
N CYS A 55 -1.79 -1.06 -3.17
CA CYS A 55 -2.96 -1.79 -2.70
C CYS A 55 -4.00 -0.92 -1.98
N MET A 56 -3.63 0.26 -1.49
CA MET A 56 -4.58 1.15 -0.83
C MET A 56 -5.85 1.49 -1.60
N PRO A 57 -5.84 1.81 -2.91
CA PRO A 57 -7.08 2.06 -3.65
C PRO A 57 -8.03 0.85 -3.63
N TRP A 58 -7.50 -0.38 -3.65
CA TRP A 58 -8.30 -1.60 -3.58
C TRP A 58 -8.91 -1.80 -2.18
N PHE A 59 -8.13 -1.58 -1.12
CA PHE A 59 -8.63 -1.62 0.25
C PHE A 59 -9.65 -0.51 0.55
N MET A 60 -9.48 0.67 -0.04
CA MET A 60 -10.49 1.75 0.02
C MET A 60 -11.80 1.34 -0.67
N GLY A 61 -11.72 0.52 -1.73
CA GLY A 61 -12.90 -0.12 -2.33
C GLY A 61 -13.65 -1.05 -1.38
N MET A 62 -13.00 -1.54 -0.31
CA MET A 62 -13.58 -2.42 0.71
C MET A 62 -14.02 -1.72 1.99
N THR A 63 -13.86 -0.39 2.12
CA THR A 63 -14.43 0.40 3.23
C THR A 63 -15.92 0.11 3.50
N PRO A 64 -16.82 -0.10 2.53
CA PRO A 64 -18.21 -0.48 2.81
C PRO A 64 -18.39 -1.85 3.50
N CYS A 65 -17.33 -2.64 3.67
CA CYS A 65 -17.34 -3.90 4.42
C CYS A 65 -17.14 -3.71 5.94
N MET A 66 -16.70 -2.53 6.39
CA MET A 66 -16.30 -2.33 7.79
C MET A 66 -17.39 -2.68 8.79
N ASP A 67 -18.63 -2.28 8.51
CA ASP A 67 -19.79 -2.56 9.35
C ASP A 67 -19.98 -4.08 9.55
N PHE A 68 -19.80 -4.87 8.48
CA PHE A 68 -19.86 -6.33 8.57
C PHE A 68 -18.70 -6.93 9.37
N PHE A 69 -17.52 -6.32 9.35
CA PHE A 69 -16.38 -6.84 10.13
C PHE A 69 -16.48 -6.49 11.61
N THR A 70 -17.07 -5.35 11.96
CA THR A 70 -17.05 -4.85 13.34
C THR A 70 -18.36 -5.02 14.10
N ASP A 71 -19.48 -5.13 13.40
CA ASP A 71 -20.81 -5.20 14.00
C ASP A 71 -21.41 -6.60 13.81
N ALA A 72 -21.69 -7.28 14.93
CA ALA A 72 -22.23 -8.63 14.93
C ALA A 72 -23.73 -8.70 14.53
N ASP A 73 -24.46 -7.59 14.61
CA ASP A 73 -25.85 -7.49 14.19
C ASP A 73 -25.98 -7.43 12.67
N VAL A 74 -24.95 -6.92 11.98
CA VAL A 74 -24.84 -6.95 10.51
C VAL A 74 -24.65 -8.40 10.06
N LYS A 75 -25.73 -9.01 9.57
CA LYS A 75 -25.74 -10.44 9.18
C LYS A 75 -25.17 -10.70 7.78
N ALA A 76 -25.17 -9.69 6.91
CA ALA A 76 -24.66 -9.79 5.55
C ALA A 76 -23.99 -8.48 5.13
N PRO A 77 -22.91 -8.55 4.32
CA PRO A 77 -22.26 -7.38 3.76
C PRO A 77 -23.16 -6.68 2.73
N SER A 78 -22.90 -5.39 2.53
CA SER A 78 -23.58 -4.63 1.47
C SER A 78 -23.16 -5.11 0.08
N GLY A 79 -24.02 -4.93 -0.94
CA GLY A 79 -23.66 -5.24 -2.32
C GLY A 79 -22.42 -4.45 -2.80
N SER A 80 -22.24 -3.23 -2.30
CA SER A 80 -21.06 -2.40 -2.52
C SER A 80 -19.78 -3.04 -1.98
N CYS A 81 -19.85 -3.62 -0.78
CA CYS A 81 -18.75 -4.38 -0.18
C CYS A 81 -18.34 -5.58 -1.06
N CYS A 82 -19.30 -6.40 -1.46
CA CYS A 82 -19.01 -7.57 -2.30
C CYS A 82 -18.45 -7.18 -3.68
N LYS A 83 -18.94 -6.08 -4.26
CA LYS A 83 -18.38 -5.55 -5.51
C LYS A 83 -16.95 -5.03 -5.35
N GLY A 84 -16.63 -4.42 -4.20
CA GLY A 84 -15.27 -4.02 -3.86
C GLY A 84 -14.32 -5.22 -3.76
N LEU A 85 -14.76 -6.29 -3.08
CA LEU A 85 -14.00 -7.54 -2.98
C LEU A 85 -13.78 -8.18 -4.35
N GLN A 86 -14.82 -8.27 -5.18
CA GLN A 86 -14.69 -8.84 -6.53
C GLN A 86 -13.70 -8.04 -7.38
N ALA A 87 -13.79 -6.70 -7.35
CA ALA A 87 -12.86 -5.86 -8.08
C ALA A 87 -11.41 -6.09 -7.63
N LEU A 88 -11.16 -6.22 -6.31
CA LEU A 88 -9.84 -6.53 -5.78
C LEU A 88 -9.32 -7.89 -6.26
N VAL A 89 -10.18 -8.91 -6.26
CA VAL A 89 -9.84 -10.26 -6.74
C VAL A 89 -9.50 -10.26 -8.23
N ASP A 90 -10.30 -9.59 -9.06
CA ASP A 90 -10.13 -9.57 -10.51
C ASP A 90 -8.98 -8.66 -10.97
N GLY A 91 -8.73 -7.56 -10.25
CA GLY A 91 -7.81 -6.53 -10.68
C GLY A 91 -6.41 -6.65 -10.09
N GLU A 92 -6.28 -7.00 -8.82
CA GLU A 92 -5.01 -6.92 -8.10
C GLU A 92 -4.92 -7.99 -6.99
N PRO A 93 -4.88 -9.28 -7.37
CA PRO A 93 -4.89 -10.40 -6.41
C PRO A 93 -3.69 -10.39 -5.46
N ILE A 94 -2.59 -9.73 -5.81
CA ILE A 94 -1.44 -9.51 -4.93
C ILE A 94 -1.82 -8.77 -3.64
N CYS A 95 -2.81 -7.87 -3.69
CA CYS A 95 -3.23 -7.12 -2.52
C CYS A 95 -3.99 -7.99 -1.51
N LEU A 96 -4.63 -9.09 -1.95
CA LEU A 96 -5.17 -10.09 -1.02
C LEU A 96 -4.04 -10.75 -0.22
N CYS A 97 -2.87 -10.91 -0.81
CA CYS A 97 -1.75 -11.54 -0.12
C CYS A 97 -1.21 -10.65 1.00
N HIS A 98 -1.13 -9.34 0.79
CA HIS A 98 -0.84 -8.40 1.87
C HIS A 98 -1.88 -8.46 3.00
N ALA A 99 -3.16 -8.68 2.67
CA ALA A 99 -4.20 -8.88 3.67
C ALA A 99 -4.03 -10.19 4.44
N MET A 100 -3.74 -11.29 3.76
CA MET A 100 -3.54 -12.61 4.39
C MET A 100 -2.27 -12.65 5.25
N ASN A 101 -1.21 -11.95 4.85
CA ASN A 101 0.04 -11.88 5.60
C ASN A 101 -0.01 -10.92 6.80
N GLY A 102 -1.12 -10.20 6.98
CA GLY A 102 -1.32 -9.27 8.09
C GLY A 102 -0.64 -7.91 7.91
N ASP A 103 -0.18 -7.56 6.71
CA ASP A 103 0.46 -6.24 6.46
C ASP A 103 -0.51 -5.08 6.74
N ILE A 104 -1.81 -5.32 6.57
CA ILE A 104 -2.87 -4.32 6.81
C ILE A 104 -3.60 -4.49 8.15
N ASP A 105 -3.14 -5.38 9.03
CA ASP A 105 -3.80 -5.62 10.32
C ASP A 105 -3.84 -4.33 11.17
N ASN A 106 -2.77 -3.54 11.10
CA ASN A 106 -2.69 -2.21 11.74
C ASN A 106 -3.65 -1.16 11.14
N LEU A 107 -4.19 -1.42 9.95
CA LEU A 107 -5.14 -0.56 9.26
C LEU A 107 -6.60 -0.93 9.62
N MET A 108 -6.81 -2.11 10.19
CA MET A 108 -8.11 -2.55 10.68
C MET A 108 -8.40 -1.97 12.07
N PRO A 109 -9.66 -1.60 12.35
CA PRO A 109 -10.04 -1.20 13.70
C PRO A 109 -9.89 -2.38 14.67
N ALA A 110 -9.54 -2.09 15.93
CA ALA A 110 -9.33 -3.11 16.96
C ALA A 110 -10.58 -3.97 17.26
N SER A 111 -11.77 -3.49 16.87
CA SER A 111 -13.05 -4.20 16.98
C SER A 111 -13.35 -5.13 15.80
N THR A 112 -12.40 -5.30 14.88
CA THR A 112 -12.56 -6.17 13.70
C THR A 112 -12.64 -7.63 14.11
N ASP A 113 -13.70 -8.31 13.70
CA ASP A 113 -13.82 -9.76 13.80
C ASP A 113 -13.18 -10.42 12.57
N PHE A 114 -11.96 -10.93 12.73
CA PHE A 114 -11.22 -11.56 11.64
C PHE A 114 -11.86 -12.85 11.12
N SER A 115 -12.72 -13.50 11.90
CA SER A 115 -13.48 -14.65 11.40
C SER A 115 -14.50 -14.21 10.35
N ARG A 116 -15.18 -13.08 10.58
CA ARG A 116 -16.07 -12.46 9.59
C ARG A 116 -15.32 -11.95 8.36
N VAL A 117 -14.12 -11.39 8.53
CA VAL A 117 -13.26 -11.03 7.40
C VAL A 117 -12.94 -12.25 6.53
N ALA A 118 -12.60 -13.38 7.16
CA ALA A 118 -12.30 -14.64 6.46
C ALA A 118 -13.52 -15.26 5.77
N ASP A 119 -14.73 -15.01 6.28
CA ASP A 119 -15.99 -15.52 5.68
C ASP A 119 -16.50 -14.66 4.53
N LEU A 120 -16.02 -13.41 4.40
CA LEU A 120 -16.48 -12.46 3.38
C LEU A 120 -16.49 -13.03 1.94
N PRO A 121 -15.48 -13.76 1.46
CA PRO A 121 -15.50 -14.34 0.12
C PRO A 121 -16.68 -15.30 -0.08
N SER A 122 -16.94 -16.16 0.91
CA SER A 122 -18.04 -17.11 0.91
C SER A 122 -19.38 -16.41 0.94
N THR A 123 -19.54 -15.43 1.85
CA THR A 123 -20.78 -14.67 1.99
C THR A 123 -21.09 -13.82 0.74
N CYS A 124 -20.06 -13.29 0.07
CA CYS A 124 -20.20 -12.55 -1.18
C CYS A 124 -20.27 -13.44 -2.43
N GLY A 125 -20.04 -14.74 -2.32
CA GLY A 125 -19.98 -15.66 -3.46
C GLY A 125 -18.82 -15.36 -4.43
N VAL A 126 -17.73 -14.77 -3.93
CA VAL A 126 -16.54 -14.43 -4.71
C VAL A 126 -15.52 -15.56 -4.58
N ALA A 127 -15.19 -16.20 -5.69
CA ALA A 127 -14.16 -17.22 -5.72
C ALA A 127 -12.78 -16.55 -5.66
N LEU A 128 -12.00 -16.87 -4.62
CA LEU A 128 -10.62 -16.43 -4.53
C LEU A 128 -9.73 -17.27 -5.47
N PRO A 129 -8.75 -16.67 -6.16
CA PRO A 129 -7.83 -17.36 -7.05
C PRO A 129 -6.79 -18.11 -6.21
N VAL A 130 -7.12 -19.34 -5.81
CA VAL A 130 -6.29 -20.14 -4.89
C VAL A 130 -4.89 -20.40 -5.42
N GLU A 131 -4.72 -20.50 -6.73
CA GLU A 131 -3.42 -20.61 -7.38
C GLU A 131 -2.57 -19.36 -7.13
N ALA A 132 -3.11 -18.16 -7.37
CA ALA A 132 -2.40 -16.90 -7.13
C ALA A 132 -2.10 -16.70 -5.63
N LEU A 133 -3.02 -17.09 -4.76
CA LEU A 133 -2.82 -17.01 -3.31
C LEU A 133 -1.80 -18.04 -2.80
N SER A 134 -1.67 -19.20 -3.45
CA SER A 134 -0.66 -20.20 -3.07
C SER A 134 0.77 -19.73 -3.37
N GLU A 135 0.93 -18.91 -4.41
CA GLU A 135 2.21 -18.26 -4.68
C GLU A 135 2.58 -17.27 -3.58
N CYS A 136 1.60 -16.82 -2.79
CA CYS A 136 1.82 -15.87 -1.72
C CYS A 136 2.54 -16.43 -0.49
N GLU A 137 2.45 -17.73 -0.30
CA GLU A 137 3.22 -18.45 0.72
C GLU A 137 4.63 -18.84 0.25
N SER A 138 4.98 -18.60 -1.03
CA SER A 138 6.31 -18.93 -1.52
C SER A 138 7.38 -18.01 -0.92
N GLU A 139 8.52 -18.57 -0.52
CA GLU A 139 9.64 -17.82 0.07
C GLU A 139 10.11 -16.67 -0.83
N SER A 140 10.09 -16.87 -2.14
CA SER A 140 10.45 -15.86 -3.15
C SER A 140 9.49 -14.67 -3.14
N TYR A 141 8.19 -14.96 -3.01
CA TYR A 141 7.15 -13.96 -2.97
C TYR A 141 7.11 -13.25 -1.62
N MET A 142 7.24 -13.97 -0.50
CA MET A 142 7.39 -13.35 0.82
C MET A 142 8.61 -12.43 0.87
N LEU A 143 9.72 -12.79 0.21
CA LEU A 143 10.88 -11.89 0.09
C LEU A 143 10.53 -10.63 -0.70
N PHE A 144 9.81 -10.80 -1.82
CA PHE A 144 9.36 -9.68 -2.65
C PHE A 144 8.40 -8.75 -1.90
N LEU A 145 7.40 -9.29 -1.20
CA LEU A 145 6.48 -8.52 -0.36
C LEU A 145 7.21 -7.78 0.76
N ARG A 146 8.17 -8.43 1.44
CA ARG A 146 8.97 -7.78 2.48
C ARG A 146 9.82 -6.64 1.93
N LEU A 147 10.46 -6.84 0.78
CA LEU A 147 11.21 -5.79 0.09
C LEU A 147 10.29 -4.62 -0.29
N ALA A 148 9.10 -4.92 -0.81
CA ALA A 148 8.11 -3.93 -1.18
C ALA A 148 7.52 -3.17 0.03
N SER A 149 7.43 -3.78 1.20
CA SER A 149 6.95 -3.14 2.44
C SER A 149 8.01 -2.25 3.12
N THR A 150 9.29 -2.42 2.78
CA THR A 150 10.42 -1.60 3.29
C THR A 150 10.85 -0.43 2.40
N ALA A 151 10.28 -0.31 1.20
CA ALA A 151 10.52 0.80 0.27
C ALA A 151 9.60 2.00 0.57
#